data_AF-K1SM75-F1
#
_entry.id   AF-K1SM75-F1
#
_cell.length_a   1.000
_cell.length_b   1.000
_cell.length_c   1.000
_cell.angle_alpha   90.00
_cell.angle_beta   90.00
_cell.angle_gamma   90.00
#
_symmetry.space_group_name_H-M   'P 1'
#
loop_
_entity.id
_entity.type
_entity.pdbx_description
1 polymer ?
#
loop_
_entity_poly.entity_id
_entity_poly.type
_entity_poly.pdbx_seq_one_letter_code
_entity_poly.pdbx_strand_id
1 'polypeptide(L)'
;MKQTDQDWTNAVVSGSKEALQAYLDKYPNSPHKQEVLNKIDSIDWNVAKNADNVEAYQAYLAAHADGSHIEEAENAMKKAKSRDLQPEEKDMVSSLFRHFFQSINTRDADGLQASCEDILSSLLGKNSATKADVVTFMNKLYKEDVTNLNWFLTNDYKIKKREVGDEDYEYQVQFSAREEVQLTDGTKKTNHFKINATVSPDGKVSAFNMSKINAAE
;
A
#
# COMPACT_ATOMS: atom_id res chain seq x y z
N MET A 1 -22.82 48.53 1.49
CA MET A 1 -21.48 48.79 2.02
C MET A 1 -21.43 48.46 3.51
N LYS A 2 -22.07 49.22 4.42
CA LYS A 2 -21.99 48.96 5.89
C LYS A 2 -22.26 47.52 6.36
N GLN A 3 -23.28 46.84 5.84
CA GLN A 3 -23.59 45.46 6.26
C GLN A 3 -22.58 44.42 5.72
N THR A 4 -22.13 44.60 4.48
CA THR A 4 -21.12 43.73 3.85
C THR A 4 -19.80 43.82 4.61
N ASP A 5 -19.37 45.03 4.99
CA ASP A 5 -18.13 45.21 5.76
C ASP A 5 -18.23 44.69 7.21
N GLN A 6 -19.42 44.78 7.82
CA GLN A 6 -19.68 44.21 9.14
C GLN A 6 -19.68 42.67 9.12
N ASP A 7 -20.37 42.05 8.15
CA ASP A 7 -20.39 40.60 7.99
C ASP A 7 -19.00 40.05 7.64
N TRP A 8 -18.21 40.80 6.86
CA TRP A 8 -16.81 40.51 6.60
C TRP A 8 -15.98 40.50 7.88
N THR A 9 -16.09 41.55 8.69
CA THR A 9 -15.37 41.65 9.97
C THR A 9 -15.72 40.46 10.87
N ASN A 10 -16.99 40.09 10.95
CA ASN A 10 -17.43 38.93 11.73
C ASN A 10 -16.83 37.62 11.20
N ALA A 11 -16.79 37.42 9.88
CA ALA A 11 -16.22 36.23 9.27
C ALA A 11 -14.70 36.10 9.53
N VAL A 12 -13.95 37.21 9.39
CA VAL A 12 -12.51 37.23 9.67
C VAL A 12 -12.22 37.03 11.16
N VAL A 13 -12.99 37.67 12.04
CA VAL A 13 -12.82 37.52 13.50
C VAL A 13 -13.10 36.09 13.94
N SER A 14 -14.08 35.42 13.34
CA SER A 14 -14.31 34.00 13.60
C SER A 14 -13.12 33.14 13.17
N GLY A 15 -12.45 33.50 12.08
CA GLY A 15 -11.32 32.75 11.52
C GLY A 15 -11.67 31.34 11.04
N SER A 16 -12.94 30.97 11.02
CA SER A 16 -13.42 29.64 10.62
C SER A 16 -13.70 29.60 9.12
N LYS A 17 -13.46 28.44 8.50
CA LYS A 17 -13.78 28.21 7.10
C LYS A 17 -15.28 28.37 6.85
N GLU A 18 -16.11 27.92 7.78
CA GLU A 18 -17.57 27.97 7.67
C GLU A 18 -18.09 29.42 7.63
N ALA A 19 -17.55 30.30 8.48
CA ALA A 19 -17.95 31.70 8.50
C ALA A 19 -17.50 32.44 7.23
N LEU A 20 -16.31 32.12 6.71
CA LEU A 20 -15.77 32.66 5.46
C LEU A 20 -16.58 32.17 4.25
N GLN A 21 -16.94 30.90 4.20
CA GLN A 21 -17.79 30.35 3.15
C GLN A 21 -19.19 30.96 3.17
N ALA A 22 -19.81 31.07 4.35
CA ALA A 22 -21.12 31.72 4.49
C ALA A 22 -21.10 33.18 4.05
N TYR A 23 -19.98 33.89 4.25
CA TYR A 23 -19.79 35.24 3.74
C TYR A 23 -19.75 35.28 2.20
N LEU A 24 -19.01 34.37 1.56
CA LEU A 24 -18.95 34.28 0.09
C LEU A 24 -20.30 33.92 -0.53
N ASP A 25 -21.01 32.97 0.07
CA ASP A 25 -22.32 32.53 -0.41
C ASP A 25 -23.34 33.68 -0.34
N LYS A 26 -23.26 34.52 0.70
CA LYS A 26 -24.13 35.70 0.88
C LYS A 26 -23.72 36.87 -0.01
N TYR A 27 -22.43 37.05 -0.31
CA TYR A 27 -21.90 38.18 -1.07
C TYR A 27 -20.92 37.76 -2.18
N PRO A 28 -21.39 37.07 -3.24
CA PRO A 28 -20.53 36.47 -4.27
C PRO A 28 -19.74 37.49 -5.13
N ASN A 29 -20.16 38.76 -5.12
CA ASN A 29 -19.53 39.89 -5.82
C ASN A 29 -18.86 40.90 -4.86
N SER A 30 -18.60 40.49 -3.63
CA SER A 30 -17.93 41.32 -2.63
C SER A 30 -16.51 41.72 -3.08
N PRO A 31 -16.04 42.95 -2.79
CA PRO A 31 -14.64 43.32 -3.01
C PRO A 31 -13.67 42.42 -2.20
N HIS A 32 -14.10 41.91 -1.05
CA HIS A 32 -13.33 40.99 -0.20
C HIS A 32 -13.25 39.55 -0.73
N LYS A 33 -13.90 39.23 -1.87
CA LYS A 33 -14.01 37.84 -2.38
C LYS A 33 -12.66 37.14 -2.45
N GLN A 34 -11.66 37.77 -3.09
CA GLN A 34 -10.35 37.15 -3.26
C GLN A 34 -9.64 36.96 -1.91
N GLU A 35 -9.79 37.90 -0.98
CA GLU A 35 -9.20 37.75 0.35
C GLU A 35 -9.82 36.57 1.11
N VAL A 36 -11.13 36.39 1.01
CA VAL A 36 -11.83 35.26 1.63
C VAL A 36 -11.35 33.93 1.02
N LEU A 37 -11.25 33.84 -0.31
CA LEU A 37 -10.74 32.66 -1.00
C LEU A 37 -9.33 32.31 -0.55
N ASN A 38 -8.43 33.30 -0.49
CA ASN A 38 -7.05 33.10 -0.01
C ASN A 38 -7.01 32.63 1.46
N LYS A 39 -7.91 33.14 2.32
CA LYS A 39 -8.00 32.68 3.72
C LYS A 39 -8.49 31.23 3.80
N ILE A 40 -9.48 30.84 2.99
CA ILE A 40 -9.98 29.46 2.93
C ILE A 40 -8.87 28.52 2.42
N ASP A 41 -8.17 28.89 1.36
CA ASP A 41 -6.99 28.18 0.82
C ASP A 41 -5.94 27.93 1.92
N SER A 42 -5.56 28.98 2.64
CA SER A 42 -4.63 28.87 3.78
C SER A 42 -5.13 27.98 4.92
N ILE A 43 -6.43 28.00 5.23
CA ILE A 43 -7.01 27.13 6.27
C ILE A 43 -6.94 25.66 5.82
N ASP A 44 -7.39 25.36 4.60
CA ASP A 44 -7.37 24.00 4.06
C ASP A 44 -5.97 23.45 3.90
N TRP A 45 -5.02 24.30 3.48
CA TRP A 45 -3.61 23.93 3.44
C TRP A 45 -3.09 23.54 4.82
N ASN A 46 -3.38 24.34 5.85
CA ASN A 46 -2.96 24.03 7.22
C ASN A 46 -3.60 22.74 7.73
N VAL A 47 -4.85 22.45 7.35
CA VAL A 47 -5.50 21.16 7.66
C VAL A 47 -4.75 20.01 7.01
N ALA A 48 -4.44 20.11 5.71
CA ALA A 48 -3.70 19.07 4.99
C ALA A 48 -2.29 18.86 5.55
N LYS A 49 -1.56 19.95 5.78
CA LYS A 49 -0.21 19.95 6.35
C LYS A 49 -0.17 19.37 7.77
N ASN A 50 -1.18 19.64 8.60
CA ASN A 50 -1.25 19.08 9.95
C ASN A 50 -1.62 17.59 9.95
N ALA A 51 -2.41 17.14 8.97
CA ALA A 51 -2.75 15.73 8.81
C ALA A 51 -1.58 14.91 8.25
N ASP A 52 -0.72 15.53 7.43
CA ASP A 52 0.54 15.00 6.89
C ASP A 52 0.43 13.58 6.28
N ASN A 53 -0.57 13.40 5.43
CA ASN A 53 -0.82 12.15 4.70
C ASN A 53 -1.32 12.41 3.28
N VAL A 54 -1.25 11.38 2.45
CA VAL A 54 -1.56 11.46 1.01
C VAL A 54 -3.00 11.89 0.77
N GLU A 55 -3.96 11.34 1.52
CA GLU A 55 -5.39 11.64 1.36
C GLU A 55 -5.68 13.12 1.62
N ALA A 56 -5.07 13.71 2.64
CA ALA A 56 -5.28 15.10 2.98
C ALA A 56 -4.66 16.06 1.94
N TYR A 57 -3.45 15.76 1.46
CA TYR A 57 -2.83 16.55 0.39
C TYR A 57 -3.59 16.43 -0.93
N GLN A 58 -4.09 15.23 -1.28
CA GLN A 58 -4.95 15.03 -2.44
C GLN A 58 -6.27 15.81 -2.33
N ALA A 59 -6.90 15.79 -1.16
CA ALA A 59 -8.14 16.54 -0.93
C ALA A 59 -7.92 18.06 -1.09
N TYR A 60 -6.80 18.58 -0.59
CA TYR A 60 -6.41 19.97 -0.78
C TYR A 60 -6.20 20.31 -2.27
N LEU A 61 -5.39 19.52 -2.98
CA LEU A 61 -5.10 19.73 -4.41
C LEU A 61 -6.36 19.65 -5.28
N ALA A 62 -7.31 18.78 -4.92
CA ALA A 62 -8.59 18.66 -5.63
C ALA A 62 -9.52 19.85 -5.37
N ALA A 63 -9.48 20.43 -4.16
CA ALA A 63 -10.31 21.58 -3.79
C ALA A 63 -9.74 22.92 -4.28
N HIS A 64 -8.41 23.02 -4.43
CA HIS A 64 -7.68 24.26 -4.72
C HIS A 64 -6.77 24.12 -5.94
N ALA A 65 -7.37 23.90 -7.12
CA ALA A 65 -6.65 23.72 -8.39
C ALA A 65 -5.83 24.95 -8.84
N ASP A 66 -6.12 26.13 -8.29
CA ASP A 66 -5.39 27.40 -8.48
C ASP A 66 -4.94 28.02 -7.14
N GLY A 67 -4.87 27.21 -6.07
CA GLY A 67 -4.46 27.63 -4.73
C GLY A 67 -2.99 28.04 -4.64
N SER A 68 -2.65 28.76 -3.56
CA SER A 68 -1.28 29.29 -3.40
C SER A 68 -0.26 28.22 -2.97
N HIS A 69 -0.73 27.10 -2.42
CA HIS A 69 0.12 26.04 -1.86
C HIS A 69 0.21 24.78 -2.73
N ILE A 70 -0.07 24.85 -4.04
CA ILE A 70 -0.05 23.67 -4.94
C ILE A 70 1.31 22.97 -4.93
N GLU A 71 2.40 23.71 -5.21
CA GLU A 71 3.75 23.12 -5.27
C GLU A 71 4.16 22.52 -3.92
N GLU A 72 3.79 23.17 -2.82
CA GLU A 72 4.09 22.70 -1.47
C GLU A 72 3.31 21.42 -1.14
N ALA A 73 2.03 21.35 -1.54
CA ALA A 73 1.18 20.18 -1.37
C ALA A 73 1.63 19.00 -2.24
N GLU A 74 2.04 19.24 -3.49
CA GLU A 74 2.59 18.19 -4.37
C GLU A 74 3.88 17.60 -3.80
N ASN A 75 4.80 18.46 -3.35
CA ASN A 75 6.04 18.03 -2.72
C ASN A 75 5.80 17.28 -1.40
N ALA A 76 4.87 17.75 -0.57
CA ALA A 76 4.51 17.09 0.67
C ALA A 76 3.83 15.74 0.40
N MET A 77 2.95 15.67 -0.60
CA MET A 77 2.33 14.42 -1.04
C MET A 77 3.36 13.41 -1.55
N LYS A 78 4.35 13.81 -2.37
CA LYS A 78 5.43 12.92 -2.82
C LYS A 78 6.20 12.34 -1.63
N LYS A 79 6.52 13.17 -0.63
CA LYS A 79 7.19 12.72 0.61
C LYS A 79 6.31 11.76 1.42
N ALA A 80 5.03 12.06 1.58
CA ALA A 80 4.09 11.18 2.27
C ALA A 80 3.95 9.85 1.55
N LYS A 81 3.83 9.85 0.21
CA LYS A 81 3.82 8.62 -0.60
C LYS A 81 5.09 7.80 -0.43
N SER A 82 6.28 8.39 -0.42
CA SER A 82 7.53 7.65 -0.21
C SER A 82 7.60 7.03 1.20
N ARG A 83 7.16 7.76 2.23
CA ARG A 83 7.22 7.33 3.63
C ARG A 83 6.18 6.26 3.96
N ASP A 84 4.94 6.46 3.53
CA ASP A 84 3.78 5.69 3.99
C ASP A 84 3.44 4.57 3.01
N LEU A 85 3.06 3.42 3.54
CA LEU A 85 2.55 2.32 2.73
C LEU A 85 1.13 2.66 2.27
N GLN A 86 0.94 2.76 0.96
CA GLN A 86 -0.34 3.10 0.36
C GLN A 86 -1.26 1.87 0.29
N PRO A 87 -2.59 2.05 0.30
CA PRO A 87 -3.55 0.95 0.16
C PRO A 87 -3.31 0.09 -1.10
N GLU A 88 -3.03 0.72 -2.24
CA GLU A 88 -2.81 0.05 -3.52
C GLU A 88 -1.55 -0.82 -3.49
N GLU A 89 -0.51 -0.41 -2.75
CA GLU A 89 0.74 -1.17 -2.58
C GLU A 89 0.49 -2.42 -1.73
N LYS A 90 -0.33 -2.30 -0.68
CA LYS A 90 -0.76 -3.44 0.13
C LYS A 90 -1.59 -4.44 -0.68
N ASP A 91 -2.50 -3.94 -1.51
CA ASP A 91 -3.32 -4.78 -2.39
C ASP A 91 -2.48 -5.47 -3.47
N MET A 92 -1.50 -4.76 -4.04
CA MET A 92 -0.52 -5.34 -4.97
C MET A 92 0.26 -6.48 -4.30
N VAL A 93 0.85 -6.24 -3.13
CA VAL A 93 1.64 -7.25 -2.40
C VAL A 93 0.79 -8.46 -2.03
N SER A 94 -0.42 -8.25 -1.50
CA SER A 94 -1.30 -9.36 -1.10
C SER A 94 -1.81 -10.17 -2.30
N SER A 95 -2.10 -9.51 -3.42
CA SER A 95 -2.52 -10.16 -4.66
C SER A 95 -1.39 -10.98 -5.29
N LEU A 96 -0.16 -10.45 -5.27
CA LEU A 96 1.04 -11.16 -5.73
C LEU A 96 1.21 -12.49 -4.98
N PHE A 97 1.18 -12.47 -3.65
CA PHE A 97 1.36 -13.70 -2.87
C PHE A 97 0.16 -14.65 -2.99
N ARG A 98 -1.06 -14.14 -3.13
CA ARG A 98 -2.22 -14.99 -3.46
C ARG A 98 -1.99 -15.72 -4.78
N HIS A 99 -1.54 -15.03 -5.82
CA HIS A 99 -1.23 -15.65 -7.11
C HIS A 99 -0.07 -16.64 -7.01
N PHE A 100 1.04 -16.28 -6.35
CA PHE A 100 2.20 -17.16 -6.11
C PHE A 100 1.79 -18.50 -5.47
N PHE A 101 1.01 -18.46 -4.38
CA PHE A 101 0.55 -19.68 -3.70
C PHE A 101 -0.56 -20.41 -4.45
N GLN A 102 -1.42 -19.70 -5.19
CA GLN A 102 -2.38 -20.33 -6.08
C GLN A 102 -1.67 -21.18 -7.14
N SER A 103 -0.62 -20.64 -7.76
CA SER A 103 0.20 -21.36 -8.74
C SER A 103 0.85 -22.60 -8.13
N ILE A 104 1.29 -22.54 -6.87
CA ILE A 104 1.77 -23.72 -6.13
C ILE A 104 0.64 -24.75 -5.95
N ASN A 105 -0.56 -24.32 -5.51
CA ASN A 105 -1.71 -25.20 -5.28
C ASN A 105 -2.19 -25.88 -6.58
N THR A 106 -2.10 -25.21 -7.72
CA THR A 106 -2.54 -25.73 -9.02
C THR A 106 -1.42 -26.34 -9.85
N ARG A 107 -0.18 -26.38 -9.33
CA ARG A 107 1.03 -26.81 -10.04
C ARG A 107 1.27 -26.03 -11.35
N ASP A 108 0.88 -24.77 -11.38
CA ASP A 108 1.06 -23.89 -12.53
C ASP A 108 2.48 -23.31 -12.52
N ALA A 109 3.38 -23.97 -13.25
CA ALA A 109 4.77 -23.53 -13.35
C ALA A 109 4.92 -22.17 -14.05
N ASP A 110 4.06 -21.85 -15.01
CA ASP A 110 4.16 -20.62 -15.79
C ASP A 110 3.68 -19.42 -14.94
N GLY A 111 2.52 -19.56 -14.28
CA GLY A 111 2.02 -18.57 -13.33
C GLY A 111 2.99 -18.34 -12.17
N LEU A 112 3.59 -19.41 -11.64
CA LEU A 112 4.60 -19.29 -10.57
C LEU A 112 5.84 -18.53 -11.03
N GLN A 113 6.35 -18.80 -12.23
CA GLN A 113 7.50 -18.08 -12.78
C GLN A 113 7.17 -16.62 -13.12
N ALA A 114 5.96 -16.33 -13.60
CA ALA A 114 5.53 -14.97 -13.90
C ALA A 114 5.47 -14.07 -12.66
N SER A 115 5.20 -14.65 -11.48
CA SER A 115 5.18 -13.93 -10.20
C SER A 115 6.56 -13.60 -9.61
N CYS A 116 7.64 -14.05 -10.25
CA CYS A 116 9.01 -13.98 -9.74
C CYS A 116 9.92 -13.14 -10.62
N GLU A 117 10.92 -12.52 -9.99
CA GLU A 117 12.09 -11.99 -10.72
C GLU A 117 12.83 -13.11 -11.46
N ASP A 118 13.60 -12.73 -12.48
CA ASP A 118 14.44 -13.69 -13.21
C ASP A 118 15.48 -14.35 -12.30
N ILE A 119 16.00 -13.57 -11.35
CA ILE A 119 16.93 -14.01 -10.31
C ILE A 119 16.45 -13.49 -8.95
N LEU A 120 16.13 -14.41 -8.05
CA LEU A 120 15.85 -14.13 -6.66
C LEU A 120 17.17 -14.03 -5.89
N SER A 121 17.30 -12.97 -5.10
CA SER A 121 18.42 -12.78 -4.18
C SER A 121 18.51 -13.92 -3.15
N SER A 122 17.37 -14.50 -2.76
CA SER A 122 17.28 -15.63 -1.84
C SER A 122 16.01 -16.45 -2.09
N LEU A 123 16.13 -17.77 -2.17
CA LEU A 123 15.03 -18.74 -2.18
C LEU A 123 15.32 -19.86 -1.19
N LEU A 124 14.68 -19.84 -0.02
CA LEU A 124 14.87 -20.84 1.04
C LEU A 124 16.35 -21.05 1.40
N GLY A 125 17.11 -19.97 1.50
CA GLY A 125 18.56 -19.97 1.77
C GLY A 125 19.46 -20.18 0.55
N LYS A 126 18.93 -20.52 -0.63
CA LYS A 126 19.71 -20.50 -1.89
C LYS A 126 19.81 -19.07 -2.42
N ASN A 127 21.03 -18.59 -2.58
CA ASN A 127 21.30 -17.29 -3.20
C ASN A 127 21.23 -17.39 -4.73
N SER A 128 20.91 -16.28 -5.40
CA SER A 128 20.85 -16.18 -6.86
C SER A 128 20.00 -17.28 -7.50
N ALA A 129 18.85 -17.55 -6.90
CA ALA A 129 17.95 -18.60 -7.36
C ALA A 129 17.22 -18.16 -8.63
N THR A 130 17.14 -19.06 -9.60
CA THR A 130 16.47 -18.81 -10.88
C THR A 130 14.98 -19.14 -10.81
N LYS A 131 14.21 -18.70 -11.79
CA LYS A 131 12.82 -19.16 -12.00
C LYS A 131 12.66 -20.69 -12.01
N ALA A 132 13.62 -21.41 -12.60
CA ALA A 132 13.62 -22.88 -12.58
C ALA A 132 13.79 -23.47 -11.16
N ASP A 133 14.50 -22.77 -10.28
CA ASP A 133 14.63 -23.17 -8.87
C ASP A 133 13.31 -23.03 -8.11
N VAL A 134 12.51 -21.99 -8.43
CA VAL A 134 11.18 -21.79 -7.85
C VAL A 134 10.23 -22.92 -8.26
N VAL A 135 10.24 -23.31 -9.55
CA VAL A 135 9.46 -24.46 -10.05
C VAL A 135 9.95 -25.77 -9.41
N THR A 136 11.26 -25.93 -9.27
CA THR A 136 11.84 -27.09 -8.58
C THR A 136 11.38 -27.18 -7.13
N PHE A 137 11.31 -26.04 -6.43
CA PHE A 137 10.75 -25.97 -5.08
C PHE A 137 9.29 -26.43 -5.05
N MET A 138 8.43 -25.90 -5.91
CA MET A 138 7.03 -26.32 -6.01
C MET A 138 6.90 -27.83 -6.22
N ASN A 139 7.63 -28.39 -7.19
CA ASN A 139 7.58 -29.82 -7.49
C ASN A 139 8.00 -30.69 -6.31
N LYS A 140 8.97 -30.23 -5.50
CA LYS A 140 9.41 -30.96 -4.29
C LYS A 140 8.36 -31.02 -3.18
N LEU A 141 7.36 -30.15 -3.18
CA LEU A 141 6.24 -30.21 -2.23
C LEU A 141 5.32 -31.41 -2.53
N TYR A 142 5.18 -31.76 -3.81
CA TYR A 142 4.32 -32.85 -4.28
C TYR A 142 5.08 -34.17 -4.40
N LYS A 143 5.40 -34.76 -3.25
CA LYS A 143 6.02 -36.09 -3.18
C LYS A 143 5.07 -37.19 -3.68
N GLU A 144 5.61 -38.37 -3.95
CA GLU A 144 4.84 -39.53 -4.46
C GLU A 144 3.68 -39.94 -3.54
N ASP A 145 3.83 -39.75 -2.23
CA ASP A 145 2.81 -40.06 -1.22
C ASP A 145 1.80 -38.92 -1.01
N VAL A 146 1.90 -37.79 -1.72
CA VAL A 146 1.02 -36.62 -1.56
C VAL A 146 -0.08 -36.63 -2.64
N THR A 147 -1.33 -36.77 -2.21
CA THR A 147 -2.52 -36.72 -3.09
C THR A 147 -3.04 -35.31 -3.29
N ASN A 148 -2.93 -34.46 -2.27
CA ASN A 148 -3.40 -33.08 -2.31
C ASN A 148 -2.54 -32.19 -1.41
N LEU A 149 -2.29 -30.95 -1.82
CA LEU A 149 -1.55 -29.96 -1.05
C LEU A 149 -2.14 -28.57 -1.30
N ASN A 150 -2.52 -27.89 -0.23
CA ASN A 150 -3.11 -26.55 -0.32
C ASN A 150 -2.49 -25.59 0.68
N TRP A 151 -2.12 -24.43 0.19
CA TRP A 151 -1.70 -23.28 0.97
C TRP A 151 -2.84 -22.30 1.18
N PHE A 152 -2.97 -21.82 2.42
CA PHE A 152 -3.92 -20.82 2.86
C PHE A 152 -3.18 -19.67 3.55
N LEU A 153 -3.38 -18.45 3.05
CA LEU A 153 -2.77 -17.23 3.59
C LEU A 153 -3.62 -16.69 4.75
N THR A 154 -2.99 -16.25 5.84
CA THR A 154 -3.71 -15.72 7.03
C THR A 154 -3.97 -14.22 6.99
N ASN A 155 -3.57 -13.53 5.91
CA ASN A 155 -3.77 -12.09 5.68
C ASN A 155 -3.18 -11.17 6.78
N ASP A 156 -2.19 -11.66 7.54
CA ASP A 156 -1.51 -10.97 8.65
C ASP A 156 -0.24 -10.23 8.18
N TYR A 157 -0.33 -9.56 7.03
CA TYR A 157 0.80 -8.91 6.38
C TYR A 157 1.40 -7.79 7.24
N LYS A 158 2.72 -7.87 7.44
CA LYS A 158 3.58 -6.77 7.87
C LYS A 158 4.45 -6.39 6.68
N ILE A 159 4.28 -5.17 6.19
CA ILE A 159 4.98 -4.68 5.00
C ILE A 159 5.80 -3.46 5.40
N LYS A 160 7.10 -3.51 5.08
CA LYS A 160 8.01 -2.37 5.19
C LYS A 160 8.39 -1.93 3.78
N LYS A 161 8.04 -0.69 3.45
CA LYS A 161 8.40 -0.02 2.21
C LYS A 161 9.83 0.53 2.29
N ARG A 162 10.56 0.46 1.17
CA ARG A 162 11.92 1.00 1.03
C ARG A 162 12.07 1.60 -0.36
N GLU A 163 12.42 2.88 -0.44
CA GLU A 163 12.81 3.52 -1.69
C GLU A 163 14.18 3.01 -2.14
N VAL A 164 14.28 2.57 -3.40
CA VAL A 164 15.49 1.98 -4.00
C VAL A 164 15.91 2.69 -5.30
N GLY A 165 15.07 3.58 -5.81
CA GLY A 165 15.30 4.48 -6.95
C GLY A 165 14.30 5.65 -6.88
N ASP A 166 14.32 6.57 -7.84
CA ASP A 166 13.35 7.68 -7.88
C ASP A 166 11.94 7.11 -8.10
N GLU A 167 11.11 7.15 -7.07
CA GLU A 167 9.76 6.57 -7.06
C GLU A 167 9.71 5.04 -7.28
N ASP A 168 10.86 4.37 -7.19
CA ASP A 168 10.96 2.91 -7.20
C ASP A 168 11.02 2.38 -5.77
N TYR A 169 10.09 1.48 -5.46
CA TYR A 169 9.92 0.96 -4.11
C TYR A 169 10.04 -0.55 -4.05
N GLU A 170 10.81 -1.02 -3.07
CA GLU A 170 10.85 -2.41 -2.64
C GLU A 170 10.00 -2.60 -1.38
N TYR A 171 9.37 -3.76 -1.27
CA TYR A 171 8.56 -4.13 -0.12
C TYR A 171 9.14 -5.36 0.58
N GLN A 172 9.54 -5.18 1.83
CA GLN A 172 9.91 -6.30 2.72
C GLN A 172 8.65 -6.78 3.42
N VAL A 173 8.29 -8.04 3.19
CA VAL A 173 6.98 -8.57 3.54
C VAL A 173 7.13 -9.75 4.48
N GLN A 174 6.34 -9.75 5.54
CA GLN A 174 6.23 -10.86 6.47
C GLN A 174 4.76 -11.20 6.71
N PHE A 175 4.39 -12.47 6.56
CA PHE A 175 3.03 -12.96 6.79
C PHE A 175 3.07 -14.45 7.14
N SER A 176 1.95 -15.00 7.58
CA SER A 176 1.85 -16.41 7.92
C SER A 176 1.00 -17.15 6.88
N ALA A 177 1.26 -18.45 6.75
CA ALA A 177 0.50 -19.33 5.89
C ALA A 177 0.34 -20.71 6.53
N ARG A 178 -0.76 -21.36 6.20
CA ARG A 178 -1.07 -22.73 6.60
C ARG A 178 -0.99 -23.63 5.37
N GLU A 179 -0.22 -24.70 5.47
CA GLU A 179 -0.14 -25.76 4.47
C GLU A 179 -0.96 -26.96 4.97
N GLU A 180 -1.87 -27.46 4.15
CA GLU A 180 -2.59 -28.71 4.37
C GLU A 180 -2.14 -29.73 3.35
N VAL A 181 -1.67 -30.89 3.82
CA VAL A 181 -1.17 -32.00 3.00
C VAL A 181 -2.03 -33.23 3.26
N GLN A 182 -2.52 -33.85 2.20
CA GLN A 182 -3.20 -35.15 2.25
C GLN A 182 -2.31 -36.21 1.61
N LEU A 183 -2.13 -37.32 2.31
CA LEU A 183 -1.32 -38.44 1.83
C LEU A 183 -2.17 -39.54 1.20
N THR A 184 -1.52 -40.47 0.49
CA THR A 184 -2.16 -41.63 -0.15
C THR A 184 -2.77 -42.62 0.83
N ASP A 185 -2.24 -42.69 2.07
CA ASP A 185 -2.78 -43.52 3.16
C ASP A 185 -3.99 -42.89 3.88
N GLY A 186 -4.42 -41.70 3.44
CA GLY A 186 -5.51 -40.94 4.06
C GLY A 186 -5.08 -40.00 5.19
N THR A 187 -3.82 -40.02 5.61
CA THR A 187 -3.27 -39.11 6.62
C THR A 187 -3.38 -37.66 6.16
N LYS A 188 -3.82 -36.79 7.06
CA LYS A 188 -3.82 -35.33 6.87
C LYS A 188 -2.81 -34.68 7.80
N LYS A 189 -1.97 -33.80 7.25
CA LYS A 189 -0.99 -33.01 7.98
C LYS A 189 -1.29 -31.53 7.77
N THR A 190 -1.21 -30.76 8.86
CA THR A 190 -1.30 -29.31 8.81
C THR A 190 0.00 -28.73 9.34
N ASN A 191 0.61 -27.84 8.57
CA ASN A 191 1.81 -27.12 8.95
C ASN A 191 1.52 -25.62 8.91
N HIS A 192 2.18 -24.87 9.80
CA HIS A 192 2.13 -23.42 9.81
C HIS A 192 3.51 -22.89 9.50
N PHE A 193 3.57 -21.83 8.70
CA PHE A 193 4.81 -21.20 8.28
C PHE A 193 4.75 -19.70 8.50
N LYS A 194 5.90 -19.15 8.88
CA LYS A 194 6.18 -17.73 8.77
C LYS A 194 6.97 -17.49 7.51
N ILE A 195 6.48 -16.61 6.66
CA ILE A 195 7.09 -16.25 5.38
C ILE A 195 7.74 -14.88 5.54
N ASN A 196 8.97 -14.76 5.04
CA ASN A 196 9.69 -13.49 4.88
C ASN A 196 10.11 -13.41 3.42
N ALA A 197 9.65 -12.38 2.73
CA ALA A 197 9.85 -12.20 1.30
C ALA A 197 10.15 -10.74 0.96
N THR A 198 10.67 -10.53 -0.24
CA THR A 198 10.91 -9.20 -0.80
C THR A 198 10.18 -9.12 -2.14
N VAL A 199 9.49 -8.00 -2.37
CA VAL A 199 8.83 -7.65 -3.63
C VAL A 199 9.60 -6.50 -4.26
N SER A 200 10.00 -6.65 -5.52
CA SER A 200 10.73 -5.65 -6.31
C SER A 200 9.83 -4.47 -6.73
N PRO A 201 10.42 -3.38 -7.25
CA PRO A 201 9.66 -2.30 -7.89
C PRO A 201 8.74 -2.77 -9.02
N ASP A 202 9.14 -3.84 -9.73
CA ASP A 202 8.34 -4.45 -10.80
C ASP A 202 7.15 -5.29 -10.29
N GLY A 203 6.89 -5.30 -8.98
CA GLY A 203 5.79 -6.04 -8.37
C GLY A 203 5.98 -7.56 -8.41
N LYS A 204 7.23 -8.04 -8.37
CA LYS A 204 7.57 -9.47 -8.42
C LYS A 204 8.32 -9.92 -7.18
N VAL A 205 8.23 -11.22 -6.88
CA VAL A 205 8.99 -11.83 -5.78
C VAL A 205 10.49 -11.86 -6.15
N SER A 206 11.30 -11.11 -5.39
CA SER A 206 12.76 -11.02 -5.54
C SER A 206 13.53 -11.71 -4.42
N ALA A 207 12.84 -12.09 -3.34
CA ALA A 207 13.35 -13.00 -2.31
C ALA A 207 12.18 -13.75 -1.67
N PHE A 208 12.36 -15.01 -1.33
CA PHE A 208 11.36 -15.81 -0.63
C PHE A 208 12.01 -16.79 0.35
N ASN A 209 11.69 -16.64 1.63
CA ASN A 209 12.13 -17.54 2.69
C ASN A 209 10.94 -17.88 3.59
N MET A 210 10.95 -19.09 4.15
CA MET A 210 9.94 -19.50 5.12
C MET A 210 10.54 -20.38 6.21
N SER A 211 9.98 -20.28 7.40
CA SER A 211 10.29 -21.17 8.52
C SER A 211 9.01 -21.77 9.07
N LYS A 212 9.06 -23.05 9.42
CA LYS A 212 7.95 -23.70 10.11
C LYS A 212 7.80 -23.06 11.49
N ILE A 213 6.58 -22.73 11.87
CA ILE A 213 6.23 -22.27 13.21
C ILE A 213 5.37 -23.33 13.89
N ASN A 214 5.55 -23.48 15.19
CA ASN A 214 4.62 -24.27 15.98
C ASN A 214 3.28 -23.51 15.97
N ALA A 215 2.16 -24.23 15.84
CA ALA A 215 0.86 -23.63 16.08
C ALA A 215 0.90 -23.02 17.48
N ALA A 216 0.56 -21.74 17.61
CA ALA A 216 0.33 -21.16 18.91
C ALA A 216 -0.81 -21.96 19.58
N GLU A 217 -0.58 -22.41 20.82
CA GLU A 217 -1.67 -22.90 21.68
C GLU A 217 -2.75 -21.83 21.85
#